data_AF-A0A0F7SLZ8-F1
#
_entry.id   AF-A0A0F7SLZ8-F1
#
_cell.length_a   1.000
_cell.length_b   1.000
_cell.length_c   1.000
_cell.angle_alpha   90.00
_cell.angle_beta   90.00
_cell.angle_gamma   90.00
#
_symmetry.space_group_name_H-M   'P 1'
#
loop_
_entity.id
_entity.type
_entity.pdbx_description
1 polymer ?
#
loop_
_entity_poly.entity_id
_entity_poly.type
_entity_poly.pdbx_seq_one_letter_code
_entity_poly.pdbx_strand_id
1 'polypeptide(L)'
;MSSLFLVSLLAAGTATAHVALWDPGMYGFNGSNNAVANYDNRDPSQPLRLDHALITSEWFGHGFQHLPPKDGDFMILPAGGTYHGEVSCIRSQTSYGRPGATDDLPEYACKEVDSLHTILNLGEETDSKWLGGCALAIAYESDVTKVKPEDFVVLSVNHECVWKRKVNFEIPEDIPACPPGGCHCTWNWIHEAVWADEGVDGLDGSAQYNLLCASTETTHTVGAPQVPVECLDDSSRCIKGAKMPMYFAQAEGYNIVTSNPPLYNDMMGFSDGAQDDILIETPAKSKRSATQEMDLIERKIRHHKRSPGRL
;
A
#
# COMPACT_ATOMS: atom_id res chain seq x y z
N MET A 1 -6.24 25.15 -57.89
CA MET A 1 -7.05 24.67 -56.73
C MET A 1 -6.57 23.26 -56.38
N SER A 2 -5.83 23.12 -55.29
CA SER A 2 -5.70 21.87 -54.50
C SER A 2 -4.79 22.19 -53.33
N SER A 3 -5.39 22.56 -52.20
CA SER A 3 -4.69 22.61 -50.92
C SER A 3 -4.61 21.17 -50.39
N LEU A 4 -3.40 20.62 -50.30
CA LEU A 4 -3.16 19.42 -49.51
C LEU A 4 -3.17 19.81 -48.03
N PHE A 5 -4.16 19.32 -47.28
CA PHE A 5 -4.11 19.29 -45.82
C PHE A 5 -3.21 18.12 -45.40
N LEU A 6 -2.07 18.40 -44.78
CA LEU A 6 -1.36 17.41 -43.97
C LEU A 6 -2.12 17.26 -42.66
N VAL A 7 -2.75 16.11 -42.46
CA VAL A 7 -3.21 15.68 -41.14
C VAL A 7 -2.02 15.06 -40.45
N SER A 8 -1.39 15.79 -39.51
CA SER A 8 -0.44 15.20 -38.57
C SER A 8 -1.22 14.29 -37.63
N LEU A 9 -1.11 12.97 -37.83
CA LEU A 9 -1.46 11.99 -36.80
C LEU A 9 -0.43 12.18 -35.67
N LEU A 10 -0.78 12.92 -34.62
CA LEU A 10 -0.13 12.73 -33.33
C LEU A 10 -0.55 11.33 -32.87
N ALA A 11 0.42 10.42 -32.83
CA ALA A 11 0.26 9.21 -32.05
C ALA A 11 0.20 9.66 -30.58
N ALA A 12 -1.00 9.74 -30.02
CA ALA A 12 -1.17 9.74 -28.57
C ALA A 12 -0.63 8.39 -28.09
N GLY A 13 0.60 8.38 -27.60
CA GLY A 13 1.13 7.23 -26.90
C GLY A 13 0.34 7.11 -25.62
N THR A 14 -0.45 6.05 -25.48
CA THR A 14 -1.01 5.69 -24.18
C THR A 14 0.17 5.37 -23.27
N ALA A 15 0.60 6.35 -22.47
CA ALA A 15 1.58 6.07 -21.44
C ALA A 15 0.88 5.18 -20.39
N THR A 16 1.64 4.19 -19.93
CA THR A 16 1.15 3.08 -19.12
C THR A 16 2.09 2.95 -17.96
N ALA A 17 1.55 3.17 -16.76
CA ALA A 17 2.31 3.23 -15.53
C ALA A 17 2.71 1.83 -15.15
N HIS A 18 4.01 1.60 -15.11
CA HIS A 18 4.54 0.28 -14.88
C HIS A 18 5.42 0.29 -13.65
N VAL A 19 4.87 0.32 -12.45
CA VAL A 19 5.72 0.21 -11.25
C VAL A 19 5.05 -0.64 -10.19
N ALA A 20 5.85 -1.55 -9.61
CA ALA A 20 5.52 -2.30 -8.41
C ALA A 20 6.47 -1.92 -7.28
N LEU A 21 6.04 -2.04 -6.04
CA LEU A 21 6.96 -2.30 -4.94
C LEU A 21 7.29 -3.79 -4.92
N TRP A 22 8.58 -4.10 -4.99
CA TRP A 22 9.10 -5.46 -4.96
C TRP A 22 9.61 -5.78 -3.56
N ASP A 23 9.06 -6.83 -2.97
CA ASP A 23 9.48 -7.41 -1.69
C ASP A 23 9.12 -8.91 -1.69
N PRO A 24 9.93 -9.81 -1.10
CA PRO A 24 9.61 -11.24 -1.04
C PRO A 24 8.27 -11.56 -0.38
N GLY A 25 7.78 -10.69 0.51
CA GLY A 25 6.48 -10.78 1.14
C GLY A 25 5.30 -10.41 0.22
N MET A 26 5.53 -9.98 -1.03
CA MET A 26 4.44 -9.63 -1.94
C MET A 26 3.72 -10.87 -2.52
N TYR A 27 2.42 -10.71 -2.76
CA TYR A 27 1.67 -11.67 -3.58
C TYR A 27 2.05 -11.54 -5.05
N GLY A 28 2.11 -12.65 -5.78
CA GLY A 28 2.46 -12.65 -7.21
C GLY A 28 3.93 -12.30 -7.50
N PHE A 29 4.84 -12.48 -6.53
CA PHE A 29 6.27 -12.18 -6.67
C PHE A 29 6.94 -12.86 -7.90
N ASN A 30 6.48 -14.06 -8.24
CA ASN A 30 6.90 -14.84 -9.41
C ASN A 30 5.93 -14.73 -10.61
N GLY A 31 4.96 -13.82 -10.57
CA GLY A 31 3.90 -13.67 -11.56
C GLY A 31 2.83 -14.76 -11.40
N SER A 32 2.16 -15.12 -12.49
CA SER A 32 1.06 -16.09 -12.51
C SER A 32 1.34 -17.51 -11.99
N ASN A 33 2.59 -17.88 -11.68
CA ASN A 33 2.93 -19.19 -11.14
C ASN A 33 4.07 -19.14 -10.11
N ASN A 34 3.72 -19.31 -8.83
CA ASN A 34 4.68 -19.30 -7.73
C ASN A 34 5.74 -20.42 -7.78
N ALA A 35 5.49 -21.52 -8.50
CA ALA A 35 6.43 -22.64 -8.58
C ALA A 35 7.66 -22.36 -9.46
N VAL A 36 7.62 -21.32 -10.29
CA VAL A 36 8.69 -20.98 -11.24
C VAL A 36 9.18 -19.58 -10.95
N ALA A 37 10.45 -19.43 -10.61
CA ALA A 37 11.04 -18.11 -10.43
C ALA A 37 10.98 -17.31 -11.74
N ASN A 38 10.25 -16.20 -11.74
CA ASN A 38 10.19 -15.26 -12.85
C ASN A 38 10.91 -13.97 -12.48
N TYR A 39 12.19 -13.88 -12.81
CA TYR A 39 12.99 -12.68 -12.51
C TYR A 39 12.67 -11.51 -13.43
N ASP A 40 12.09 -11.76 -14.59
CA ASP A 40 11.66 -10.73 -15.53
C ASP A 40 10.15 -10.42 -15.39
N ASN A 41 9.60 -10.72 -14.21
CA ASN A 41 8.19 -10.49 -13.90
C ASN A 41 7.84 -9.00 -13.99
N ARG A 42 6.77 -8.71 -14.74
CA ARG A 42 6.17 -7.38 -14.93
C ARG A 42 4.68 -7.36 -14.61
N ASP A 43 4.09 -8.51 -14.25
CA ASP A 43 2.66 -8.61 -13.98
C ASP A 43 2.28 -7.69 -12.82
N PRO A 44 3.05 -7.64 -11.70
CA PRO A 44 2.83 -6.69 -10.62
C PRO A 44 3.19 -5.24 -10.94
N SER A 45 3.57 -4.91 -12.17
CA SER A 45 3.76 -3.52 -12.56
C SER A 45 2.60 -3.00 -13.40
N GLN A 46 1.72 -3.87 -13.91
CA GLN A 46 0.64 -3.45 -14.81
C GLN A 46 -0.35 -2.50 -14.11
N PRO A 47 -0.82 -1.44 -14.77
CA PRO A 47 -1.74 -0.49 -14.14
C PRO A 47 -3.15 -1.08 -13.99
N LEU A 48 -3.89 -0.59 -13.00
CA LEU A 48 -5.31 -0.82 -12.79
C LEU A 48 -6.07 0.42 -13.26
N ARG A 49 -6.63 0.36 -14.47
CA ARG A 49 -7.26 1.49 -15.17
C ARG A 49 -8.78 1.36 -15.23
N LEU A 50 -9.48 2.50 -15.38
CA LEU A 50 -10.94 2.52 -15.53
C LEU A 50 -11.44 1.72 -16.73
N ASP A 51 -10.73 1.76 -17.86
CA ASP A 51 -11.08 1.03 -19.07
C ASP A 51 -10.92 -0.49 -18.95
N HIS A 52 -10.21 -0.97 -17.92
CA HIS A 52 -10.20 -2.40 -17.58
C HIS A 52 -11.52 -2.85 -16.92
N ALA A 53 -12.32 -1.92 -16.39
CA ALA A 53 -13.63 -2.18 -15.79
C ALA A 53 -13.63 -3.33 -14.76
N LEU A 54 -12.62 -3.35 -13.89
CA LEU A 54 -12.37 -4.45 -12.96
C LEU A 54 -13.35 -4.43 -11.78
N ILE A 55 -13.81 -5.62 -11.39
CA ILE A 55 -14.54 -5.81 -10.13
C ILE A 55 -13.56 -6.00 -8.96
N THR A 56 -14.05 -5.93 -7.72
CA THR A 56 -13.18 -5.97 -6.51
C THR A 56 -12.23 -7.16 -6.48
N SER A 57 -12.66 -8.36 -6.86
CA SER A 57 -11.78 -9.54 -6.85
C SER A 57 -10.66 -9.52 -7.89
N GLU A 58 -10.73 -8.64 -8.88
CA GLU A 58 -9.75 -8.54 -9.97
C GLU A 58 -8.71 -7.46 -9.67
N TRP A 59 -9.11 -6.31 -9.12
CA TRP A 59 -8.19 -5.21 -8.82
C TRP A 59 -7.59 -5.30 -7.41
N PHE A 60 -8.33 -5.81 -6.42
CA PHE A 60 -7.87 -5.81 -5.04
C PHE A 60 -6.68 -6.74 -4.86
N GLY A 61 -5.54 -6.19 -4.44
CA GLY A 61 -4.26 -6.91 -4.42
C GLY A 61 -3.81 -7.39 -5.80
N HIS A 62 -4.24 -6.69 -6.86
CA HIS A 62 -3.99 -7.04 -8.26
C HIS A 62 -4.48 -8.44 -8.68
N GLY A 63 -5.49 -8.96 -7.97
CA GLY A 63 -6.00 -10.32 -8.20
C GLY A 63 -5.01 -11.42 -7.80
N PHE A 64 -3.86 -11.09 -7.20
CA PHE A 64 -2.82 -12.05 -6.84
C PHE A 64 -3.01 -12.70 -5.48
N GLN A 65 -4.13 -12.50 -4.78
CA GLN A 65 -4.39 -13.10 -3.46
C GLN A 65 -4.24 -14.64 -3.43
N HIS A 66 -4.41 -15.30 -4.58
CA HIS A 66 -4.23 -16.74 -4.76
C HIS A 66 -2.75 -17.17 -4.96
N LEU A 67 -1.82 -16.22 -5.02
CA LEU A 67 -0.38 -16.40 -5.22
C LEU A 67 0.39 -15.83 -4.01
N PRO A 68 0.27 -16.44 -2.82
CA PRO A 68 0.91 -15.94 -1.62
C PRO A 68 2.43 -15.91 -1.71
N PRO A 69 3.11 -15.07 -0.91
CA PRO A 69 4.55 -15.17 -0.74
C PRO A 69 4.94 -16.55 -0.20
N LYS A 70 6.22 -16.87 -0.27
CA LYS A 70 6.73 -18.12 0.30
C LYS A 70 6.60 -18.10 1.82
N ASP A 71 6.33 -19.26 2.42
CA ASP A 71 6.28 -19.42 3.88
C ASP A 71 7.50 -18.78 4.57
N GLY A 72 7.24 -17.84 5.47
CA GLY A 72 8.26 -17.13 6.23
C GLY A 72 8.76 -15.82 5.60
N ASP A 73 8.37 -15.51 4.36
CA ASP A 73 8.69 -14.23 3.73
C ASP A 73 7.63 -13.19 4.13
N PHE A 74 8.10 -12.10 4.75
CA PHE A 74 7.28 -10.98 5.20
C PHE A 74 7.97 -9.67 4.84
N MET A 75 7.20 -8.66 4.47
CA MET A 75 7.64 -7.27 4.56
C MET A 75 7.71 -6.90 6.04
N ILE A 76 8.90 -6.53 6.51
CA ILE A 76 9.13 -6.19 7.92
C ILE A 76 8.96 -4.68 8.11
N LEU A 77 8.00 -4.31 8.97
CA LEU A 77 7.73 -2.92 9.35
C LEU A 77 8.37 -2.61 10.72
N PRO A 78 9.52 -1.92 10.77
CA PRO A 78 10.17 -1.58 12.03
C PRO A 78 9.45 -0.42 12.71
N ALA A 79 8.81 -0.65 13.85
CA ALA A 79 8.13 0.39 14.62
C ALA A 79 9.10 1.55 14.95
N GLY A 80 8.75 2.78 14.58
CA GLY A 80 9.57 3.98 14.76
C GLY A 80 10.83 4.05 13.89
N GLY A 81 10.99 3.07 12.99
CA GLY A 81 12.07 3.00 12.03
C GLY A 81 11.61 3.33 10.62
N THR A 82 12.45 2.94 9.66
CA THR A 82 12.18 3.12 8.24
C THR A 82 12.15 1.76 7.57
N TYR A 83 11.07 1.48 6.84
CA TYR A 83 11.07 0.41 5.86
C TYR A 83 11.81 0.88 4.60
N HIS A 84 12.81 0.10 4.18
CA HIS A 84 13.60 0.37 2.98
C HIS A 84 13.19 -0.59 1.87
N GLY A 85 12.42 -0.08 0.90
CA GLY A 85 11.88 -0.86 -0.21
C GLY A 85 12.56 -0.59 -1.55
N GLU A 86 12.18 -1.39 -2.54
CA GLU A 86 12.53 -1.15 -3.93
C GLU A 86 11.27 -1.12 -4.80
N VAL A 87 11.10 -0.04 -5.57
CA VAL A 87 10.06 0.12 -6.58
C VAL A 87 10.66 0.03 -7.97
N SER A 88 10.05 -0.75 -8.87
CA SER A 88 10.54 -0.86 -10.25
C SER A 88 9.52 -1.37 -11.25
N CYS A 89 9.78 -1.06 -12.53
CA CYS A 89 9.08 -1.57 -13.71
C CYS A 89 9.16 -3.08 -13.95
N ILE A 90 10.15 -3.74 -13.36
CA ILE A 90 10.39 -5.16 -13.53
C ILE A 90 11.22 -5.67 -12.36
N ARG A 91 10.95 -6.88 -11.92
CA ARG A 91 11.66 -7.47 -10.78
C ARG A 91 13.17 -7.53 -10.98
N SER A 92 13.66 -7.82 -12.18
CA SER A 92 15.09 -7.96 -12.48
C SER A 92 15.88 -6.67 -12.33
N GLN A 93 15.20 -5.52 -12.23
CA GLN A 93 15.81 -4.22 -11.95
C GLN A 93 15.89 -3.90 -10.46
N THR A 94 15.59 -4.86 -9.58
CA THR A 94 15.73 -4.75 -8.12
C THR A 94 16.76 -5.75 -7.60
N SER A 95 17.09 -5.66 -6.31
CA SER A 95 17.92 -6.69 -5.64
C SER A 95 17.30 -8.10 -5.68
N TYR A 96 16.01 -8.20 -6.01
CA TYR A 96 15.26 -9.46 -6.12
C TYR A 96 15.31 -10.10 -7.51
N GLY A 97 16.14 -9.57 -8.41
CA GLY A 97 16.40 -10.11 -9.73
C GLY A 97 17.11 -11.47 -9.72
N ARG A 98 17.66 -11.85 -10.88
CA ARG A 98 18.28 -13.17 -11.06
C ARG A 98 19.50 -13.35 -10.12
N PRO A 99 19.57 -14.44 -9.33
CA PRO A 99 20.72 -14.73 -8.48
C PRO A 99 22.01 -14.78 -9.30
N GLY A 100 23.03 -14.08 -8.81
CA GLY A 100 24.34 -13.99 -9.47
C GLY A 100 24.42 -13.01 -10.64
N ALA A 101 23.36 -12.24 -10.92
CA ALA A 101 23.47 -11.08 -11.80
C ALA A 101 24.48 -10.07 -11.21
N THR A 102 25.31 -9.50 -12.07
CA THR A 102 26.38 -8.55 -11.69
C THR A 102 26.19 -7.17 -12.29
N ASP A 103 25.11 -6.97 -13.07
CA ASP A 103 24.79 -5.68 -13.65
C ASP A 103 24.39 -4.69 -12.55
N ASP A 104 24.79 -3.43 -12.72
CA ASP A 104 24.37 -2.37 -11.81
C ASP A 104 22.85 -2.18 -11.89
N LEU A 105 22.21 -2.15 -10.72
CA LEU A 105 20.79 -1.85 -10.61
C LEU A 105 20.55 -0.37 -10.95
N PRO A 106 19.47 -0.04 -11.67
CA PRO A 106 19.17 1.34 -12.04
C PRO A 106 19.01 2.23 -10.80
N GLU A 107 19.31 3.51 -10.95
CA GLU A 107 19.09 4.50 -9.89
C GLU A 107 17.60 4.83 -9.73
N TYR A 108 16.92 5.04 -10.86
CA TYR A 108 15.49 5.34 -10.95
C TYR A 108 14.65 4.05 -10.97
N ALA A 109 13.38 4.16 -10.61
CA ALA A 109 12.48 3.01 -10.56
C ALA A 109 12.36 2.31 -11.93
N CYS A 110 12.44 3.10 -13.00
CA CYS A 110 12.43 2.62 -14.37
C CYS A 110 13.56 3.24 -15.20
N LYS A 111 13.96 2.56 -16.26
CA LYS A 111 14.96 3.06 -17.21
C LYS A 111 14.42 4.13 -18.16
N GLU A 112 13.12 4.10 -18.41
CA GLU A 112 12.40 5.07 -19.24
C GLU A 112 11.53 5.94 -18.35
N VAL A 113 11.57 7.26 -18.57
CA VAL A 113 10.88 8.23 -17.70
C VAL A 113 9.36 8.20 -17.87
N ASP A 114 8.89 7.88 -19.08
CA ASP A 114 7.45 7.77 -19.39
C ASP A 114 6.75 6.77 -18.47
N SER A 115 7.44 5.72 -18.02
CA SER A 115 6.87 4.72 -17.10
C SER A 115 6.64 5.25 -15.68
N LEU A 116 7.19 6.42 -15.34
CA LEU A 116 7.10 7.08 -14.04
C LEU A 116 5.99 8.14 -13.99
N HIS A 117 5.34 8.45 -15.12
CA HIS A 117 4.23 9.41 -15.20
C HIS A 117 4.54 10.76 -14.55
N THR A 118 5.64 11.34 -14.99
CA THR A 118 6.09 12.66 -14.56
C THR A 118 6.57 13.47 -15.75
N ILE A 119 6.57 14.80 -15.62
CA ILE A 119 7.16 15.69 -16.62
C ILE A 119 8.68 15.83 -16.48
N LEU A 120 9.25 15.29 -15.40
CA LEU A 120 10.69 15.32 -15.13
C LEU A 120 11.46 14.48 -16.17
N ASN A 121 12.74 14.79 -16.37
CA ASN A 121 13.68 13.92 -17.07
C ASN A 121 14.60 13.19 -16.10
N LEU A 122 15.01 11.96 -16.42
CA LEU A 122 16.00 11.25 -15.60
C LEU A 122 17.29 12.08 -15.50
N GLY A 123 17.80 12.24 -14.27
CA GLY A 123 18.96 13.08 -13.98
C GLY A 123 18.62 14.49 -13.49
N GLU A 124 17.37 14.92 -13.58
CA GLU A 124 16.91 16.17 -12.96
C GLU A 124 16.75 16.03 -11.44
N GLU A 125 16.80 17.17 -10.75
CA GLU A 125 16.45 17.26 -9.33
C GLU A 125 14.95 16.98 -9.16
N THR A 126 14.60 16.21 -8.13
CA THR A 126 13.22 15.87 -7.81
C THR A 126 12.47 17.07 -7.26
N ASP A 127 11.22 17.23 -7.71
CA ASP A 127 10.23 18.08 -7.07
C ASP A 127 8.94 17.27 -6.95
N SER A 128 8.51 17.01 -5.71
CA SER A 128 7.38 16.13 -5.42
C SER A 128 6.06 16.61 -5.99
N LYS A 129 5.92 17.90 -6.35
CA LYS A 129 4.70 18.40 -7.00
C LYS A 129 4.46 17.84 -8.40
N TRP A 130 5.48 17.24 -9.01
CA TRP A 130 5.39 16.57 -10.31
C TRP A 130 5.22 15.05 -10.18
N LEU A 131 4.98 14.58 -8.97
CA LEU A 131 4.81 13.18 -8.61
C LEU A 131 3.50 13.04 -7.83
N GLY A 132 2.91 11.85 -7.86
CA GLY A 132 1.65 11.60 -7.16
C GLY A 132 1.79 11.17 -5.70
N GLY A 133 3.01 10.84 -5.27
CA GLY A 133 3.27 10.16 -4.02
C GLY A 133 2.76 8.72 -4.01
N CYS A 134 3.24 7.91 -3.07
CA CYS A 134 2.74 6.56 -2.86
C CYS A 134 2.65 6.24 -1.37
N ALA A 135 1.90 5.21 -1.02
CA ALA A 135 1.56 4.91 0.36
C ALA A 135 1.71 3.42 0.69
N LEU A 136 2.14 3.15 1.92
CA LEU A 136 1.96 1.86 2.58
C LEU A 136 0.73 1.91 3.47
N ALA A 137 -0.09 0.88 3.41
CA ALA A 137 -1.23 0.70 4.30
C ALA A 137 -1.26 -0.71 4.87
N ILE A 138 -1.94 -0.89 6.01
CA ILE A 138 -1.95 -2.14 6.78
C ILE A 138 -3.37 -2.52 7.21
N ALA A 139 -3.65 -3.82 7.21
CA ALA A 139 -4.84 -4.45 7.77
C ALA A 139 -4.42 -5.59 8.72
N TYR A 140 -4.89 -5.55 9.97
CA TYR A 140 -4.55 -6.50 11.04
C TYR A 140 -5.35 -7.81 10.95
N GLU A 141 -5.24 -8.49 9.81
CA GLU A 141 -5.85 -9.79 9.56
C GLU A 141 -4.81 -10.71 8.89
N SER A 142 -4.67 -11.93 9.42
CA SER A 142 -3.72 -12.94 8.96
C SER A 142 -4.26 -13.79 7.80
N ASP A 143 -5.57 -13.89 7.67
CA ASP A 143 -6.24 -14.68 6.64
C ASP A 143 -6.62 -13.79 5.46
N VAL A 144 -5.88 -13.90 4.36
CA VAL A 144 -6.10 -13.09 3.14
C VAL A 144 -7.53 -13.18 2.61
N THR A 145 -8.25 -14.28 2.87
CA THR A 145 -9.63 -14.47 2.40
C THR A 145 -10.65 -13.64 3.18
N LYS A 146 -10.25 -13.09 4.33
CA LYS A 146 -11.08 -12.21 5.17
C LYS A 146 -10.76 -10.74 5.00
N VAL A 147 -9.59 -10.43 4.46
CA VAL A 147 -9.12 -9.07 4.21
C VAL A 147 -9.99 -8.42 3.13
N LYS A 148 -10.44 -7.21 3.42
CA LYS A 148 -11.21 -6.37 2.50
C LYS A 148 -10.53 -5.02 2.30
N PRO A 149 -10.85 -4.31 1.20
CA PRO A 149 -10.36 -2.95 1.00
C PRO A 149 -10.66 -2.03 2.21
N GLU A 150 -11.81 -2.19 2.87
CA GLU A 150 -12.20 -1.34 4.00
C GLU A 150 -11.39 -1.57 5.28
N ASP A 151 -10.59 -2.62 5.35
CA ASP A 151 -9.80 -2.94 6.54
C ASP A 151 -8.45 -2.19 6.59
N PHE A 152 -8.02 -1.58 5.48
CA PHE A 152 -6.70 -0.97 5.38
C PHE A 152 -6.66 0.46 5.90
N VAL A 153 -5.58 0.76 6.61
CA VAL A 153 -5.22 2.11 7.06
C VAL A 153 -3.85 2.47 6.52
N VAL A 154 -3.74 3.62 5.85
CA VAL A 154 -2.46 4.19 5.41
C VAL A 154 -1.61 4.52 6.63
N LEU A 155 -0.42 3.95 6.69
CA LEU A 155 0.51 4.09 7.83
C LEU A 155 1.72 4.97 7.49
N SER A 156 2.09 5.07 6.22
CA SER A 156 3.23 5.86 5.76
C SER A 156 3.05 6.27 4.30
N VAL A 157 3.57 7.43 3.97
CA VAL A 157 3.48 8.05 2.65
C VAL A 157 4.86 8.55 2.25
N ASN A 158 5.17 8.49 0.96
CA ASN A 158 6.36 9.10 0.39
C ASN A 158 5.95 9.97 -0.79
N HIS A 159 6.07 11.30 -0.67
CA HIS A 159 5.66 12.26 -1.70
C HIS A 159 6.56 12.23 -2.94
N GLU A 160 7.82 11.78 -2.82
CA GLU A 160 8.75 11.63 -3.96
C GLU A 160 8.56 10.31 -4.72
N CYS A 161 7.56 9.52 -4.35
CA CYS A 161 7.26 8.28 -5.01
C CYS A 161 6.35 8.54 -6.24
N VAL A 162 6.65 8.01 -7.43
CA VAL A 162 7.66 6.98 -7.75
C VAL A 162 8.74 7.56 -8.64
N TRP A 163 9.92 7.84 -8.05
CA TRP A 163 11.06 8.40 -8.77
C TRP A 163 12.31 7.51 -8.71
N LYS A 164 12.94 7.43 -7.54
CA LYS A 164 14.08 6.54 -7.32
C LYS A 164 13.63 5.11 -7.11
N ARG A 165 14.46 4.14 -7.49
CA ARG A 165 14.18 2.71 -7.23
C ARG A 165 14.12 2.44 -5.73
N LYS A 166 15.05 3.00 -4.96
CA LYS A 166 15.02 2.87 -3.51
C LYS A 166 13.99 3.84 -2.97
N VAL A 167 13.04 3.33 -2.20
CA VAL A 167 11.98 4.11 -1.56
C VAL A 167 12.01 3.85 -0.05
N ASN A 168 11.72 4.88 0.72
CA ASN A 168 11.67 4.82 2.17
C ASN A 168 10.27 5.15 2.65
N PHE A 169 9.85 4.45 3.71
CA PHE A 169 8.61 4.72 4.42
C PHE A 169 8.90 4.73 5.91
N GLU A 170 8.79 5.88 6.57
CA GLU A 170 8.83 5.96 8.03
C GLU A 170 7.59 5.28 8.62
N ILE A 171 7.80 4.40 9.58
CA ILE A 171 6.75 3.62 10.23
C ILE A 171 6.42 4.27 11.58
N PRO A 172 5.13 4.49 11.91
CA PRO A 172 4.75 5.04 13.21
C PRO A 172 5.41 4.28 14.38
N GLU A 173 5.91 5.03 15.37
CA GLU A 173 6.63 4.48 16.54
C GLU A 173 5.79 3.47 17.31
N ASP A 174 4.50 3.75 17.39
CA ASP A 174 3.56 3.00 18.21
C ASP A 174 2.64 2.08 17.38
N ILE A 175 3.06 1.62 16.20
CA ILE A 175 2.28 0.69 15.39
C ILE A 175 2.05 -0.67 16.10
N PRO A 176 0.80 -1.18 16.20
CA PRO A 176 0.52 -2.43 16.88
C PRO A 176 1.24 -3.64 16.28
N ALA A 177 1.41 -4.70 17.08
CA ALA A 177 1.92 -5.98 16.60
C ALA A 177 0.91 -6.69 15.68
N CYS A 178 1.41 -7.34 14.63
CA CYS A 178 0.61 -8.24 13.82
C CYS A 178 0.19 -9.50 14.58
N PRO A 179 -0.95 -10.13 14.22
CA PRO A 179 -1.32 -11.43 14.79
C PRO A 179 -0.30 -12.52 14.39
N PRO A 180 -0.32 -13.71 15.02
CA PRO A 180 0.70 -14.77 14.82
C PRO A 180 0.94 -15.24 13.37
N GLY A 181 0.04 -14.95 12.43
CA GLY A 181 0.19 -15.25 11.00
C GLY A 181 0.65 -14.06 10.14
N GLY A 182 1.00 -12.93 10.77
CA GLY A 182 1.23 -11.65 10.09
C GLY A 182 -0.04 -10.85 9.83
N CYS A 183 0.15 -9.64 9.33
CA CYS A 183 -0.89 -8.76 8.78
C CYS A 183 -0.80 -8.77 7.25
N HIS A 184 -1.74 -8.09 6.60
CA HIS A 184 -1.59 -7.73 5.19
C HIS A 184 -1.28 -6.24 5.06
N CYS A 185 -0.34 -5.89 4.18
CA CYS A 185 -0.15 -4.53 3.70
C CYS A 185 -0.55 -4.38 2.26
N THR A 186 -0.70 -3.13 1.86
CA THR A 186 -0.72 -2.72 0.45
C THR A 186 0.28 -1.64 0.19
N TRP A 187 0.96 -1.70 -0.95
CA TRP A 187 1.56 -0.53 -1.58
C TRP A 187 0.59 0.05 -2.59
N ASN A 188 0.38 1.35 -2.55
CA ASN A 188 -0.59 2.05 -3.39
C ASN A 188 0.05 3.27 -4.05
N TRP A 189 -0.21 3.47 -5.33
CA TRP A 189 0.26 4.62 -6.09
C TRP A 189 -0.80 5.08 -7.08
N ILE A 190 -0.96 6.40 -7.17
CA ILE A 190 -1.73 7.12 -8.19
C ILE A 190 -0.82 8.24 -8.66
N HIS A 191 -0.63 8.38 -9.98
CA HIS A 191 0.26 9.40 -10.54
C HIS A 191 -0.45 10.74 -10.73
N GLU A 192 0.34 11.81 -10.84
CA GLU A 192 -0.13 13.15 -11.18
C GLU A 192 -0.62 13.20 -12.64
N ALA A 193 -1.56 14.09 -12.94
CA ALA A 193 -2.06 14.38 -14.27
C ALA A 193 -1.06 15.28 -15.02
N VAL A 194 -0.05 14.69 -15.66
CA VAL A 194 1.07 15.43 -16.26
C VAL A 194 0.96 15.67 -17.77
N TRP A 195 0.28 14.80 -18.51
CA TRP A 195 0.13 14.89 -19.96
C TRP A 195 -1.34 15.07 -20.36
N ALA A 196 -1.63 15.73 -21.48
CA ALA A 196 -2.95 16.30 -21.80
C ALA A 196 -4.12 15.30 -22.00
N ASP A 197 -3.88 14.00 -21.83
CA ASP A 197 -4.87 12.91 -21.80
C ASP A 197 -4.71 11.97 -20.58
N GLU A 198 -3.67 12.15 -19.76
CA GLU A 198 -3.49 11.52 -18.45
C GLU A 198 -4.06 12.46 -17.38
N GLY A 199 -5.09 12.03 -16.68
CA GLY A 199 -5.78 12.80 -15.65
C GLY A 199 -7.19 13.22 -16.01
N VAL A 200 -7.60 13.06 -17.26
CA VAL A 200 -8.89 13.55 -17.77
C VAL A 200 -9.89 12.40 -17.89
N ASP A 201 -11.09 12.61 -17.35
CA ASP A 201 -12.23 11.67 -17.40
C ASP A 201 -11.98 10.29 -16.77
N GLY A 202 -11.03 10.18 -15.83
CA GLY A 202 -10.81 8.97 -15.03
C GLY A 202 -10.13 7.83 -15.79
N LEU A 203 -9.46 8.11 -16.91
CA LEU A 203 -8.68 7.12 -17.68
C LEU A 203 -7.36 6.70 -17.00
N ASP A 204 -7.11 7.18 -15.79
CA ASP A 204 -5.84 6.99 -15.08
C ASP A 204 -5.68 5.59 -14.52
N GLY A 205 -4.42 5.16 -14.49
CA GLY A 205 -4.00 3.94 -13.83
C GLY A 205 -3.70 4.21 -12.37
N SER A 206 -4.25 3.38 -11.49
CA SER A 206 -3.71 3.20 -10.14
C SER A 206 -2.84 1.93 -10.10
N ALA A 207 -1.95 1.84 -9.12
CA ALA A 207 -1.21 0.62 -8.85
C ALA A 207 -1.45 0.22 -7.40
N GLN A 208 -1.86 -1.03 -7.18
CA GLN A 208 -2.08 -1.58 -5.85
C GLN A 208 -1.64 -3.03 -5.80
N TYR A 209 -0.85 -3.37 -4.77
CA TYR A 209 -0.40 -4.75 -4.54
C TYR A 209 -0.47 -5.11 -3.08
N ASN A 210 -0.96 -6.32 -2.80
CA ASN A 210 -0.99 -6.88 -1.47
C ASN A 210 0.36 -7.51 -1.12
N LEU A 211 0.75 -7.34 0.14
CA LEU A 211 1.93 -7.95 0.75
C LEU A 211 1.55 -8.58 2.08
N LEU A 212 2.20 -9.69 2.44
CA LEU A 212 2.19 -10.20 3.80
C LEU A 212 3.24 -9.44 4.61
N CYS A 213 2.83 -8.95 5.78
CA CYS A 213 3.63 -8.06 6.61
C CYS A 213 3.74 -8.54 8.04
N ALA A 214 4.82 -8.14 8.69
CA ALA A 214 4.98 -8.26 10.12
C ALA A 214 5.44 -6.93 10.71
N SER A 215 4.81 -6.51 11.80
CA SER A 215 5.22 -5.38 12.63
C SER A 215 5.62 -5.86 14.02
N THR A 216 6.35 -5.02 14.75
CA THR A 216 6.82 -5.33 16.10
C THR A 216 6.09 -4.49 17.16
N GLU A 217 5.40 -5.20 18.07
CA GLU A 217 4.87 -4.87 19.41
C GLU A 217 4.76 -3.41 19.90
N THR A 218 3.52 -2.91 20.01
CA THR A 218 3.12 -1.79 20.90
C THR A 218 1.74 -2.07 21.53
N THR A 219 1.30 -1.26 22.50
CA THR A 219 -0.01 -1.40 23.18
C THR A 219 -1.16 -0.61 22.54
N HIS A 220 -0.92 0.05 21.42
CA HIS A 220 -1.91 0.87 20.74
C HIS A 220 -2.82 0.01 19.83
N THR A 221 -3.88 0.64 19.34
CA THR A 221 -4.67 0.11 18.21
C THR A 221 -4.73 1.16 17.13
N VAL A 222 -4.97 0.74 15.89
CA VAL A 222 -5.23 1.67 14.79
C VAL A 222 -6.70 2.08 14.83
N GLY A 223 -6.97 3.36 14.61
CA GLY A 223 -8.32 3.90 14.49
C GLY A 223 -9.10 3.27 13.32
N ALA A 224 -10.41 3.43 13.36
CA ALA A 224 -11.25 2.95 12.25
C ALA A 224 -10.93 3.76 10.97
N PRO A 225 -10.62 3.09 9.85
CA PRO A 225 -10.33 3.74 8.59
C PRO A 225 -11.51 4.60 8.12
N GLN A 226 -11.19 5.78 7.59
CA GLN A 226 -12.14 6.67 6.93
C GLN A 226 -11.66 6.97 5.51
N VAL A 227 -12.60 7.13 4.58
CA VAL A 227 -12.27 7.55 3.21
C VAL A 227 -11.70 8.97 3.24
N PRO A 228 -10.50 9.22 2.69
CA PRO A 228 -9.92 10.57 2.67
C PRO A 228 -10.74 11.49 1.76
N VAL A 229 -10.64 12.79 1.98
CA VAL A 229 -11.31 13.81 1.17
C VAL A 229 -10.29 14.84 0.72
N GLU A 230 -10.50 15.41 -0.46
CA GLU A 230 -9.72 16.55 -0.92
C GLU A 230 -9.93 17.74 0.03
N CYS A 231 -8.82 18.26 0.54
CA CYS A 231 -8.81 19.29 1.56
C CYS A 231 -7.67 20.31 1.43
N LEU A 232 -6.97 20.35 0.28
CA LEU A 232 -5.87 21.29 0.04
C LEU A 232 -6.29 22.76 0.26
N ASP A 233 -7.45 23.13 -0.28
CA ASP A 233 -7.99 24.50 -0.21
C ASP A 233 -8.60 24.84 1.17
N ASP A 234 -8.90 23.84 2.00
CA ASP A 234 -9.49 24.02 3.32
C ASP A 234 -9.12 22.86 4.25
N SER A 235 -8.04 23.06 5.02
CA SER A 235 -7.51 22.05 5.94
C SER A 235 -8.48 21.68 7.06
N SER A 236 -9.52 22.49 7.32
CA SER A 236 -10.55 22.12 8.30
C SER A 236 -11.42 20.94 7.85
N ARG A 237 -11.42 20.64 6.55
CA ARG A 237 -12.12 19.50 5.94
C ARG A 237 -11.29 18.21 5.96
N CYS A 238 -9.98 18.28 6.21
CA CYS A 238 -9.13 17.09 6.18
C CYS A 238 -9.61 16.06 7.22
N ILE A 239 -9.68 14.80 6.79
CA ILE A 239 -9.92 13.68 7.70
C ILE A 239 -8.73 13.53 8.63
N LYS A 240 -9.01 13.52 9.93
CA LYS A 240 -8.02 13.26 10.98
C LYS A 240 -8.00 11.79 11.34
N GLY A 241 -6.83 11.28 11.65
CA GLY A 241 -6.59 9.90 12.04
C GLY A 241 -6.54 8.93 10.87
N ALA A 242 -6.95 7.69 11.14
CA ALA A 242 -6.86 6.57 10.22
C ALA A 242 -7.62 6.82 8.91
N LYS A 243 -6.86 6.91 7.81
CA LYS A 243 -7.39 7.07 6.45
C LYS A 243 -7.21 5.78 5.66
N MET A 244 -8.20 5.43 4.84
CA MET A 244 -8.12 4.32 3.89
C MET A 244 -7.15 4.65 2.76
N PRO A 245 -6.58 3.63 2.09
CA PRO A 245 -6.04 3.82 0.75
C PRO A 245 -7.14 4.35 -0.19
N MET A 246 -6.71 5.04 -1.23
CA MET A 246 -7.59 5.56 -2.27
C MET A 246 -7.75 4.50 -3.35
N TYR A 247 -8.97 3.99 -3.46
CA TYR A 247 -9.39 3.08 -4.51
C TYR A 247 -10.14 3.90 -5.54
N PHE A 248 -9.57 4.00 -6.74
CA PHE A 248 -9.97 4.92 -7.78
C PHE A 248 -10.04 4.20 -9.13
N ALA A 249 -10.90 4.68 -10.03
CA ALA A 249 -10.96 4.23 -11.41
C ALA A 249 -11.21 2.72 -11.60
N GLN A 250 -12.15 2.12 -10.85
CA GLN A 250 -12.56 0.71 -11.00
C GLN A 250 -14.06 0.59 -11.26
N ALA A 251 -14.54 -0.57 -11.73
CA ALA A 251 -15.99 -0.78 -11.96
C ALA A 251 -16.76 -0.97 -10.65
N GLU A 252 -16.15 -1.61 -9.65
CA GLU A 252 -16.75 -1.86 -8.33
C GLU A 252 -15.73 -1.66 -7.19
N GLY A 253 -16.20 -1.28 -6.00
CA GLY A 253 -15.38 -1.23 -4.78
C GLY A 253 -14.41 -0.05 -4.66
N TYR A 254 -14.45 0.91 -5.58
CA TYR A 254 -13.73 2.19 -5.43
C TYR A 254 -14.37 3.03 -4.31
N ASN A 255 -13.57 3.86 -3.63
CA ASN A 255 -14.03 4.70 -2.51
C ASN A 255 -13.87 6.20 -2.78
N ILE A 256 -13.14 6.60 -3.83
CA ILE A 256 -12.99 8.00 -4.23
C ILE A 256 -13.70 8.26 -5.57
N VAL A 257 -14.46 9.35 -5.62
CA VAL A 257 -15.09 9.87 -6.84
C VAL A 257 -14.64 11.31 -7.04
N THR A 258 -13.88 11.53 -8.11
CA THR A 258 -13.25 12.82 -8.42
C THR A 258 -13.02 12.91 -9.93
N SER A 259 -12.90 14.14 -10.43
CA SER A 259 -12.54 14.41 -11.83
C SER A 259 -11.02 14.52 -12.03
N ASN A 260 -10.25 14.77 -10.97
CA ASN A 260 -8.79 14.82 -10.98
C ASN A 260 -8.21 13.65 -10.16
N PRO A 261 -7.06 13.07 -10.53
CA PRO A 261 -6.43 12.00 -9.76
C PRO A 261 -6.29 12.35 -8.27
N PRO A 262 -6.77 11.50 -7.34
CA PRO A 262 -6.53 11.71 -5.92
C PRO A 262 -5.13 11.22 -5.56
N LEU A 263 -4.30 12.10 -4.99
CA LEU A 263 -2.86 11.86 -4.79
C LEU A 263 -2.51 11.59 -3.33
N TYR A 264 -1.48 10.78 -3.09
CA TYR A 264 -0.97 10.49 -1.75
C TYR A 264 -0.07 11.64 -1.28
N ASN A 265 -0.66 12.81 -1.13
CA ASN A 265 0.01 14.03 -0.67
C ASN A 265 -0.95 14.93 0.14
N ASP A 266 -0.51 16.16 0.42
CA ASP A 266 -1.28 17.14 1.20
C ASP A 266 -2.67 17.42 0.62
N MET A 267 -2.89 17.20 -0.69
CA MET A 267 -4.19 17.37 -1.33
C MET A 267 -5.30 16.56 -0.66
N MET A 268 -4.96 15.33 -0.27
CA MET A 268 -5.88 14.37 0.34
C MET A 268 -5.66 14.26 1.87
N GLY A 269 -4.89 15.19 2.45
CA GLY A 269 -4.57 15.21 3.88
C GLY A 269 -3.57 14.14 4.31
N PHE A 270 -2.69 13.70 3.39
CA PHE A 270 -1.60 12.77 3.68
C PHE A 270 -0.27 13.52 3.79
N SER A 271 0.22 13.71 5.01
CA SER A 271 1.56 14.26 5.24
C SER A 271 2.63 13.29 4.74
N ASP A 272 3.78 13.83 4.34
CA ASP A 272 4.94 12.99 4.01
C ASP A 272 5.44 12.23 5.25
N GLY A 273 5.83 10.98 5.05
CA GLY A 273 6.32 10.07 6.08
C GLY A 273 5.23 9.35 6.90
N ALA A 274 5.56 9.05 8.17
CA ALA A 274 4.72 8.28 9.07
C ALA A 274 3.39 8.98 9.38
N GLN A 275 2.29 8.22 9.37
CA GLN A 275 0.96 8.71 9.75
C GLN A 275 0.71 8.41 11.24
N ASP A 276 1.25 9.23 12.13
CA ASP A 276 1.18 8.96 13.58
C ASP A 276 -0.20 9.17 14.19
N ASP A 277 -1.05 10.00 13.58
CA ASP A 277 -2.39 10.33 14.10
C ASP A 277 -3.41 9.19 13.94
N ILE A 278 -3.02 8.09 13.29
CA ILE A 278 -3.86 6.88 13.12
C ILE A 278 -3.98 6.07 14.40
N LEU A 279 -3.10 6.28 15.38
CA LEU A 279 -3.01 5.48 16.59
C LEU A 279 -3.97 6.00 17.66
N ILE A 280 -4.72 5.09 18.27
CA ILE A 280 -5.61 5.38 19.39
C ILE A 280 -5.17 4.56 20.61
N GLU A 281 -5.22 5.19 21.78
CA GLU A 281 -5.00 4.50 23.05
C GLU A 281 -6.01 3.37 23.17
N THR A 282 -5.53 2.15 23.40
CA THR A 282 -6.41 1.05 23.79
C THR A 282 -7.07 1.45 25.12
N PRO A 283 -8.41 1.56 25.20
CA PRO A 283 -9.06 1.81 26.48
C PRO A 283 -8.61 0.70 27.41
N ALA A 284 -7.92 1.06 28.50
CA ALA A 284 -7.40 0.07 29.43
C ALA A 284 -8.57 -0.85 29.82
N LYS A 285 -8.55 -2.11 29.35
CA LYS A 285 -9.41 -3.15 29.92
C LYS A 285 -9.15 -3.07 31.40
N SER A 286 -10.11 -2.52 32.13
CA SER A 286 -10.01 -2.21 33.55
C SER A 286 -9.31 -3.39 34.22
N LYS A 287 -8.06 -3.18 34.68
CA LYS A 287 -7.25 -4.20 35.39
C LYS A 287 -8.02 -4.83 36.57
N ARG A 288 -9.13 -4.18 36.96
CA ARG A 288 -10.13 -4.63 37.92
C ARG A 288 -10.87 -5.91 37.49
N SER A 289 -11.14 -6.14 36.20
CA SER A 289 -11.91 -7.31 35.72
C SER A 289 -11.11 -8.62 35.83
N ALA A 290 -9.88 -8.64 35.33
CA ALA A 290 -9.02 -9.83 35.40
C ALA A 290 -8.63 -10.18 36.84
N THR A 291 -8.42 -9.16 37.69
CA THR A 291 -8.12 -9.36 39.12
C THR A 291 -9.35 -9.90 39.87
N GLN A 292 -10.57 -9.42 39.57
CA GLN A 292 -11.79 -9.94 40.18
C GLN A 292 -12.10 -11.38 39.73
N GLU A 293 -11.82 -11.70 38.47
CA GLU A 293 -12.02 -13.06 37.94
C GLU A 293 -11.02 -14.05 38.54
N MET A 294 -9.74 -13.66 38.69
CA MET A 294 -8.74 -14.44 39.41
C MET A 294 -9.07 -14.59 40.91
N ASP A 295 -9.49 -13.52 41.58
CA ASP A 295 -9.93 -13.60 42.98
C ASP A 295 -11.13 -14.54 43.16
N LEU A 296 -12.06 -14.55 42.21
CA LEU A 296 -13.21 -15.45 42.21
C LEU A 296 -12.80 -16.91 42.00
N ILE A 297 -11.85 -17.16 41.08
CA ILE A 297 -11.27 -18.48 40.83
C ILE A 297 -10.50 -18.97 42.07
N GLU A 298 -9.67 -18.15 42.69
CA GLU A 298 -8.94 -18.52 43.90
C GLU A 298 -9.88 -18.78 45.09
N ARG A 299 -10.97 -18.02 45.23
CA ARG A 299 -12.01 -18.28 46.24
C ARG A 299 -12.70 -19.61 46.01
N LYS A 300 -13.04 -19.96 44.76
CA LYS A 300 -13.62 -21.26 44.41
C LYS A 300 -12.66 -22.42 44.71
N ILE A 301 -11.38 -22.27 44.39
CA ILE A 301 -10.35 -23.28 44.69
C ILE A 301 -10.17 -23.47 46.20
N ARG A 302 -10.16 -22.38 46.98
CA ARG A 302 -10.10 -22.43 48.45
C ARG A 302 -11.34 -23.09 49.08
N HIS A 303 -12.52 -22.87 48.51
CA HIS A 303 -13.75 -23.50 48.97
C HIS A 303 -13.78 -25.01 48.68
N HIS A 304 -13.25 -25.42 47.53
CA HIS A 304 -13.20 -26.84 47.14
C HIS A 304 -12.19 -27.63 47.99
N LYS A 305 -11.06 -27.02 48.38
CA LYS A 305 -10.07 -27.63 49.29
C LYS A 305 -10.52 -27.73 50.75
N ARG A 306 -11.62 -27.07 51.15
CA ARG A 306 -12.15 -27.09 52.54
C ARG A 306 -13.31 -28.08 52.75
N SER A 307 -13.78 -28.75 51.71
CA SER A 307 -14.73 -29.87 51.85
C SER A 307 -14.04 -31.20 51.51
N PRO A 308 -13.22 -31.78 52.41
CA PRO A 308 -12.98 -33.21 52.35
C PRO A 308 -14.29 -33.92 52.71
N GLY A 309 -14.67 -34.90 51.88
CA GLY A 309 -15.99 -35.51 51.88
C GLY A 309 -16.56 -35.91 53.24
N ARG A 310 -17.88 -35.73 53.37
CA ARG A 310 -18.73 -36.69 54.06
C ARG A 310 -19.48 -37.48 53.00
N LEU A 311 -19.06 -38.74 52.87
CA LEU A 311 -19.73 -39.93 52.33
C LEU A 311 -20.43 -39.79 50.97
#